data_AF-A0A7R8ZEX3-F1
#
_entry.id   AF-A0A7R8ZEX3-F1
#
_cell.length_a   1.000
_cell.length_b   1.000
_cell.length_c   1.000
_cell.angle_alpha   90.00
_cell.angle_beta   90.00
_cell.angle_gamma   90.00
#
_symmetry.space_group_name_H-M   'P 1'
#
loop_
_entity.id
_entity.type
_entity.pdbx_description
1 polymer ?
#
loop_
_entity_poly.entity_id
_entity_poly.type
_entity_poly.pdbx_seq_one_letter_code
_entity_poly.pdbx_strand_id
1 'polypeptide(L)'
;MLFGGTNAVGYTNYPDNVVYKFCDLSMQCGIDIFRVCDSLNYLLNLRLGIEAARWLRQPSRTKYNLKYYLNLADELVKAGTHIICI
;
A
#
# COMPACT_ATOMS: atom_id res chain seq x y z
N MET A 1 3.80 2.83 3.61
CA MET A 1 3.72 4.25 3.21
C MET A 1 2.26 4.66 3.06
N LEU A 2 1.87 5.84 3.58
CA LEU A 2 0.55 6.43 3.32
C LEU A 2 0.54 7.08 1.94
N PHE A 3 -0.49 6.80 1.14
CA PHE A 3 -0.54 7.19 -0.27
C PHE A 3 -1.98 7.52 -0.66
N GLY A 4 -2.17 8.66 -1.33
CA GLY A 4 -3.47 9.06 -1.86
C GLY A 4 -3.75 8.43 -3.22
N GLY A 5 -4.94 7.86 -3.39
CA GLY A 5 -5.31 7.04 -4.55
C GLY A 5 -5.07 7.68 -5.93
N THR A 6 -5.29 9.00 -6.05
CA THR A 6 -5.22 9.76 -7.32
C THR A 6 -4.07 10.76 -7.39
N ASN A 7 -3.44 11.05 -6.27
CA ASN A 7 -2.46 12.14 -6.12
C ASN A 7 -1.14 11.68 -5.50
N ALA A 8 -0.98 10.40 -5.19
CA ALA A 8 0.20 9.88 -4.53
C ALA A 8 0.57 10.62 -3.23
N VAL A 9 1.66 11.39 -3.24
CA VAL A 9 2.10 12.26 -2.13
C VAL A 9 1.97 13.76 -2.47
N GLY A 10 1.39 14.07 -3.63
CA GLY A 10 1.16 15.43 -4.10
C GLY A 10 -0.18 16.01 -3.66
N TYR A 11 -0.40 17.27 -4.02
CA TYR A 11 -1.61 18.02 -3.68
C TYR A 11 -2.52 18.29 -4.89
N THR A 12 -2.23 17.67 -6.03
CA THR A 12 -3.00 17.75 -7.27
C THR A 12 -3.34 16.35 -7.76
N ASN A 13 -4.46 16.17 -8.44
CA ASN A 13 -4.75 14.91 -9.12
C ASN A 13 -3.77 14.67 -10.26
N TYR A 14 -3.26 13.45 -10.34
CA TYR A 14 -2.37 13.01 -11.40
C TYR A 14 -3.09 12.04 -12.32
N PRO A 15 -2.70 11.99 -13.60
CA PRO A 15 -3.17 10.95 -14.48
C PRO A 15 -2.68 9.58 -13.99
N ASP A 16 -3.47 8.54 -14.26
CA ASP A 16 -3.26 7.18 -13.73
C ASP A 16 -1.84 6.66 -13.97
N ASN A 17 -1.25 6.94 -15.14
CA ASN A 17 0.11 6.51 -15.48
C ASN A 17 1.19 7.04 -14.51
N VAL A 18 1.00 8.25 -13.97
CA VAL A 18 1.91 8.83 -12.98
C VAL A 18 1.77 8.09 -11.65
N VAL A 19 0.54 7.76 -11.25
CA VAL A 19 0.25 6.96 -10.04
C VAL A 19 0.89 5.58 -10.15
N TYR A 20 0.70 4.87 -11.28
CA TYR A 20 1.35 3.57 -11.50
C TYR A 20 2.87 3.66 -11.44
N LYS A 21 3.46 4.67 -12.10
CA LYS A 21 4.93 4.81 -12.14
C LYS A 21 5.50 5.18 -10.77
N PHE A 22 4.78 5.97 -10.00
CA PHE A 22 5.16 6.30 -8.63
C PHE A 22 5.21 5.06 -7.74
N CYS A 23 4.20 4.19 -7.81
CA CYS A 23 4.19 2.92 -7.08
C CYS A 23 5.36 2.01 -7.50
N ASP A 24 5.67 1.92 -8.80
CA ASP A 24 6.77 1.11 -9.33
C ASP A 24 8.13 1.56 -8.75
N LEU A 25 8.42 2.85 -8.84
CA LEU A 25 9.65 3.42 -8.28
C LEU A 25 9.71 3.27 -6.75
N SER A 26 8.60 3.47 -6.05
CA SER A 26 8.54 3.31 -4.60
C SER A 26 8.92 1.89 -4.17
N MET A 27 8.46 0.87 -4.91
CA MET A 27 8.82 -0.53 -4.64
C MET A 27 10.29 -0.83 -4.93
N GLN A 28 10.83 -0.29 -6.03
CA GLN A 28 12.26 -0.40 -6.35
C GLN A 28 13.13 0.22 -5.24
N CYS A 29 12.67 1.32 -4.64
CA CYS A 29 13.30 1.97 -3.49
C CYS A 29 13.06 1.28 -2.13
N GLY A 30 12.29 0.17 -2.09
CA GLY A 30 12.13 -0.64 -0.88
C GLY A 30 10.81 -0.45 -0.11
N ILE A 31 9.81 0.24 -0.67
CA ILE A 31 8.48 0.29 -0.07
C ILE A 31 7.71 -1.00 -0.40
N ASP A 32 7.38 -1.80 0.61
CA ASP A 32 6.66 -3.07 0.41
C ASP A 32 5.15 -2.99 0.77
N ILE A 33 4.75 -2.04 1.64
CA ILE A 33 3.35 -1.86 2.08
C ILE A 33 2.86 -0.45 1.73
N PHE A 34 1.72 -0.38 1.04
CA PHE A 34 1.00 0.85 0.74
C PHE A 34 -0.31 0.90 1.53
N ARG A 35 -0.51 1.96 2.30
CA ARG A 35 -1.79 2.32 2.92
C ARG A 35 -2.47 3.32 2.00
N VAL A 36 -3.45 2.87 1.21
CA VAL A 36 -4.18 3.71 0.24
C VAL A 36 -5.33 4.42 0.95
N CYS A 37 -5.39 5.74 0.82
CA CYS A 37 -6.48 6.56 1.36
C CYS A 37 -7.04 7.53 0.31
N ASP A 38 -8.24 8.03 0.58
CA ASP A 38 -8.88 9.11 -0.17
C ASP A 38 -9.48 10.09 0.84
N SER A 39 -9.37 11.39 0.58
CA SER A 39 -9.81 12.43 1.51
C SER A 39 -11.30 12.40 1.83
N LEU A 40 -12.12 11.83 0.93
CA LEU A 40 -13.58 11.73 1.05
C LEU A 40 -14.07 10.28 1.07
N ASN A 41 -13.18 9.31 1.28
CA ASN A 41 -13.48 7.87 1.22
C ASN A 41 -14.12 7.43 -0.11
N TYR A 42 -13.78 8.10 -1.21
CA TYR A 42 -14.37 7.78 -2.50
C TYR A 42 -13.74 6.52 -3.10
N LEU A 43 -14.55 5.47 -3.23
CA LEU A 43 -14.10 4.13 -3.61
C LEU A 43 -13.40 4.07 -4.97
N LEU A 44 -13.81 4.89 -5.95
CA LEU A 44 -13.19 4.90 -7.27
C LEU A 44 -11.72 5.33 -7.21
N ASN A 45 -11.43 6.36 -6.42
CA ASN A 45 -10.06 6.84 -6.20
C ASN A 45 -9.22 5.80 -5.45
N LEU A 46 -9.81 5.14 -4.45
CA LEU A 46 -9.16 4.05 -3.73
C LEU A 46 -8.82 2.88 -4.66
N ARG A 47 -9.71 2.52 -5.60
CA ARG A 47 -9.48 1.42 -6.54
C ARG A 47 -8.24 1.64 -7.39
N LEU A 48 -8.03 2.84 -7.93
CA LEU A 48 -6.83 3.17 -8.71
C LEU A 48 -5.55 2.93 -7.88
N GLY A 49 -5.50 3.46 -6.66
CA GLY A 49 -4.34 3.28 -5.77
C GLY A 49 -4.13 1.82 -5.35
N ILE A 50 -5.21 1.09 -5.08
CA ILE A 50 -5.15 -0.35 -4.76
C ILE A 50 -4.60 -1.14 -5.94
N GLU A 51 -5.10 -0.89 -7.15
CA GLU A 51 -4.60 -1.55 -8.35
C GLU A 51 -3.13 -1.23 -8.56
N ALA A 52 -2.74 0.04 -8.53
CA ALA A 52 -1.35 0.47 -8.70
C ALA A 52 -0.39 -0.24 -7.72
N ALA A 53 -0.78 -0.37 -6.46
CA ALA A 53 0.01 -1.11 -5.47
C ALA A 53 0.02 -2.64 -5.70
N ARG A 54 -1.05 -3.21 -6.23
CA ARG A 54 -1.22 -4.68 -6.40
C ARG A 54 -0.46 -5.23 -7.60
N TRP A 55 -0.34 -4.46 -8.68
CA TRP A 55 0.28 -4.90 -9.94
C TRP A 55 1.80 -5.12 -9.84
N LEU A 56 2.43 -4.65 -8.76
CA LEU A 56 3.89 -4.56 -8.67
C LEU A 56 4.53 -5.58 -7.71
N ARG A 57 3.78 -6.60 -7.24
CA ARG A 57 4.33 -7.68 -6.38
C ARG A 57 5.57 -8.29 -7.03
N GLN A 58 6.72 -8.16 -6.37
CA GLN A 58 7.97 -8.81 -6.77
C GLN A 58 8.04 -10.23 -6.14
N PRO A 59 7.89 -11.31 -6.91
CA PRO A 59 7.89 -12.68 -6.36
C PRO A 59 9.26 -13.08 -5.77
N SER A 60 10.33 -12.41 -6.20
CA SER A 60 11.70 -12.62 -5.72
C SER A 60 11.93 -12.14 -4.28
N ARG A 61 11.11 -11.21 -3.76
CA ARG A 61 11.22 -10.71 -2.37
C ARG A 61 10.45 -11.61 -1.41
N THR A 62 11.11 -12.65 -0.92
CA THR A 62 10.46 -13.69 -0.09
C THR A 62 10.52 -13.42 1.41
N LYS A 63 11.41 -12.51 1.89
CA LYS A 63 11.63 -12.26 3.32
C LYS A 63 10.39 -11.68 4.02
N TYR A 64 9.82 -10.59 3.48
CA TYR A 64 8.65 -9.91 4.02
C TYR A 64 7.43 -10.15 3.13
N ASN A 65 7.00 -11.41 3.08
CA ASN A 65 5.87 -11.83 2.26
C ASN A 65 4.53 -11.71 3.03
N LEU A 66 3.41 -11.99 2.36
CA LEU A 66 2.08 -11.94 3.01
C LEU A 66 2.00 -12.85 4.25
N LYS A 67 2.58 -14.05 4.19
CA LYS A 67 2.59 -14.99 5.32
C LYS A 67 3.35 -14.41 6.52
N TYR A 68 4.45 -13.71 6.29
CA TYR A 68 5.19 -13.01 7.36
C TYR A 68 4.29 -12.02 8.10
N TYR A 69 3.58 -11.15 7.37
CA TYR A 69 2.72 -10.14 8.00
C TYR A 69 1.48 -10.75 8.68
N LEU A 70 0.89 -11.80 8.12
CA LEU A 70 -0.21 -12.52 8.76
C LEU A 70 0.24 -13.20 10.07
N ASN A 71 1.40 -13.85 10.07
CA ASN A 71 1.96 -14.46 11.27
C ASN A 71 2.25 -13.41 12.35
N LEU A 72 2.82 -12.26 11.97
CA LEU A 72 3.09 -11.17 12.90
C LEU A 72 1.78 -10.58 13.47
N ALA A 73 0.76 -10.40 12.63
CA ALA A 73 -0.54 -9.93 13.08
C ALA A 73 -1.16 -10.91 14.10
N ASP A 74 -1.09 -12.22 13.84
CA ASP A 74 -1.55 -13.25 14.78
C ASP A 74 -0.81 -13.21 16.11
N GLU A 75 0.51 -13.01 16.10
CA GLU A 75 1.32 -12.86 17.33
C GLU A 75 0.91 -11.62 18.12
N LEU A 76 0.69 -10.49 17.45
CA LEU A 76 0.26 -9.24 18.08
C LEU A 76 -1.15 -9.35 18.69
N VAL A 77 -2.08 -10.05 18.01
CA VAL A 77 -3.42 -10.34 18.55
C VAL A 77 -3.31 -11.22 19.80
N LYS A 78 -2.50 -12.30 19.75
CA LYS A 78 -2.29 -13.18 20.91
C LYS A 78 -1.64 -12.46 22.10
N ALA A 79 -0.81 -11.46 21.83
CA ALA A 79 -0.21 -10.60 22.85
C ALA A 79 -1.22 -9.62 23.50
N GLY A 80 -2.48 -9.57 23.04
CA GLY A 80 -3.54 -8.74 23.62
C GLY A 80 -3.61 -7.33 23.04
N THR A 81 -3.11 -7.11 21.82
CA THR A 81 -3.18 -5.81 21.15
C THR A 81 -4.63 -5.45 20.80
N HIS A 82 -5.10 -4.28 21.24
CA HIS A 82 -6.47 -3.81 20.98
C HIS A 82 -6.67 -3.23 19.57
N ILE A 83 -5.62 -2.63 18.99
CA ILE A 83 -5.64 -2.04 17.65
C ILE A 83 -4.31 -2.32 16.97
N ILE A 84 -4.34 -2.91 15.78
CA ILE A 84 -3.17 -3.09 14.92
C ILE A 84 -3.15 -1.96 13.88
N CYS A 85 -2.09 -1.16 13.90
CA CYS A 85 -1.87 -0.09 12.92
C CYS A 85 -0.86 -0.56 11.86
N ILE A 86 -1.24 -0.46 10.58
CA ILE A 86 -0.41 -0.86 9.41
C ILE A 86 -0.07 0.35 8.56
#